data_AF-A0A4Q3IQL4-F1
#
_entry.id   AF-A0A4Q3IQL4-F1
#
_cell.length_a   1.000
_cell.length_b   1.000
_cell.length_c   1.000
_cell.angle_alpha   90.00
_cell.angle_beta   90.00
_cell.angle_gamma   90.00
#
_symmetry.space_group_name_H-M   'P 1'
#
loop_
_entity.id
_entity.type
_entity.pdbx_description
1 polymer ?
#
loop_
_entity_poly.entity_id
_entity_poly.type
_entity_poly.pdbx_seq_one_letter_code
_entity_poly.pdbx_strand_id
1 'polypeptide(L)'
;MLIMRDDERMQLLPGEVVQDRVVRFRTLGDYPLTGAVESSAATLPEIIAEMRGSRSSEREGRMIDKDGGASMEEKKQEGYF
;
A
#
# COMPACT_ATOMS: atom_id res chain seq x y z
N MET A 1 4.26 2.80 -6.71
CA MET A 1 3.42 2.81 -5.49
C MET A 1 2.66 4.12 -5.48
N LEU A 2 1.35 4.10 -5.27
CA LEU A 2 0.56 5.33 -5.19
C LEU A 2 0.54 5.82 -3.74
N ILE A 3 0.72 7.12 -3.53
CA ILE A 3 0.56 7.75 -2.22
C ILE A 3 -0.60 8.73 -2.37
N MET A 4 -1.62 8.57 -1.54
CA MET A 4 -2.71 9.54 -1.45
C MET A 4 -2.19 10.78 -0.74
N ARG A 5 -2.19 11.95 -1.39
CA ARG A 5 -1.86 13.20 -0.70
C ARG A 5 -3.07 13.64 0.13
N ASP A 6 -3.03 13.38 1.44
CA ASP A 6 -4.13 13.70 2.36
C ASP A 6 -3.98 15.08 3.01
N ASP A 7 -2.74 15.59 3.13
CA ASP A 7 -2.50 16.90 3.74
C ASP A 7 -1.36 17.68 3.09
N GLU A 8 -1.32 18.98 3.35
CA GLU A 8 -0.40 19.93 2.71
C GLU A 8 1.06 19.79 3.16
N ARG A 9 1.35 19.10 4.27
CA ARG A 9 2.71 18.86 4.76
C ARG A 9 3.50 17.95 3.82
N MET A 10 2.82 17.12 3.04
CA MET A 10 3.45 16.35 1.98
C MET A 10 3.80 17.28 0.81
N GLN A 11 5.05 17.72 0.80
CA GLN A 11 5.62 18.52 -0.27
C GLN A 11 5.89 17.65 -1.49
N LEU A 12 5.51 18.16 -2.65
CA LEU A 12 5.77 17.52 -3.94
C LEU A 12 7.21 17.80 -4.38
N LEU A 13 7.84 16.80 -5.00
CA LEU A 13 9.11 17.00 -5.67
C LEU A 13 8.90 17.83 -6.96
N PRO A 14 9.95 18.50 -7.47
CA PRO A 14 9.85 19.25 -8.72
C PRO A 14 9.31 18.38 -9.87
N GLY A 15 8.21 18.83 -10.48
CA GLY A 15 7.56 18.14 -11.60
C GLY A 15 6.52 17.08 -11.21
N GLU A 16 6.33 16.80 -9.92
CA GLU A 16 5.22 15.94 -9.47
C GLU A 16 3.88 16.68 -9.55
N VAL A 17 2.86 15.98 -10.01
CA VAL A 17 1.49 16.50 -10.16
C VAL A 17 0.53 15.53 -9.51
N VAL A 18 -0.37 16.05 -8.67
CA VAL A 18 -1.45 15.26 -8.06
C VAL A 18 -2.44 14.86 -9.14
N GLN A 19 -2.88 13.61 -9.09
CA GLN A 19 -3.86 13.07 -10.03
C GLN A 19 -5.01 12.43 -9.27
N ASP A 20 -6.23 12.68 -9.74
CA ASP A 20 -7.41 11.99 -9.25
C ASP A 20 -7.42 10.54 -9.75
N ARG A 21 -7.53 9.60 -8.82
CA ARG A 21 -7.51 8.16 -9.07
C ARG A 21 -8.47 7.47 -8.12
N VAL A 22 -9.11 6.40 -8.59
CA VAL A 22 -9.89 5.50 -7.74
C VAL A 22 -8.92 4.46 -7.18
N VAL A 23 -8.70 4.52 -5.88
CA VAL A 23 -7.71 3.68 -5.20
C VAL A 23 -8.31 3.02 -3.97
N ARG A 24 -7.73 1.88 -3.58
CA ARG A 24 -8.06 1.15 -2.35
C ARG A 24 -6.78 0.89 -1.56
N PHE A 25 -6.92 0.83 -0.25
CA PHE A 25 -5.84 0.41 0.64
C PHE A 25 -6.06 -1.05 1.04
N ARG A 26 -5.09 -1.92 0.73
CA ARG A 26 -5.13 -3.33 1.15
C ARG A 26 -4.64 -3.55 2.58
N THR A 27 -3.91 -2.58 3.12
CA THR A 27 -3.44 -2.52 4.50
C THR A 27 -3.41 -1.06 4.91
N LEU A 28 -3.67 -0.79 6.19
CA LEU A 28 -3.62 0.55 6.76
C LEU A 28 -2.53 0.65 7.82
N GLY A 29 -1.93 1.83 7.93
CA GLY A 29 -1.10 2.25 9.04
C GLY A 29 -0.76 3.72 8.86
N ASP A 30 0.39 4.17 9.36
CA ASP A 30 0.69 5.60 9.38
C ASP A 30 0.82 6.24 7.99
N TYR A 31 0.43 7.51 7.91
CA TYR A 31 0.64 8.38 6.77
C TYR A 31 2.03 9.05 6.84
N PRO A 32 2.80 9.18 5.73
CA PRO A 32 2.53 8.76 4.34
C PRO A 32 3.11 7.37 3.99
N LEU A 33 3.20 6.45 4.96
CA LEU A 33 3.89 5.16 4.82
C LEU A 33 3.00 4.01 4.29
N THR A 34 1.76 4.34 3.92
CA THR A 34 0.76 3.40 3.43
C THR A 34 0.44 3.69 1.97
N GLY A 35 0.87 2.78 1.09
CA GLY A 35 0.64 2.87 -0.34
C GLY A 35 -0.75 2.36 -0.76
N ALA A 36 -1.37 3.07 -1.69
CA ALA A 36 -2.63 2.70 -2.31
C ALA A 36 -2.40 1.84 -3.58
N VAL A 37 -3.42 1.07 -3.94
CA VAL A 37 -3.50 0.35 -5.23
C VAL A 37 -4.68 0.88 -6.03
N GLU A 38 -4.55 0.99 -7.35
CA GLU A 38 -5.70 1.28 -8.21
C GLU A 38 -6.68 0.11 -8.14
N SER A 39 -7.94 0.41 -7.85
CA SER A 39 -8.98 -0.60 -7.72
C SER A 39 -10.34 0.07 -7.84
N SER A 40 -11.14 -0.37 -8.80
CA SER A 40 -12.54 0.05 -8.93
C SER A 40 -13.50 -0.89 -8.20
N ALA A 41 -12.99 -1.90 -7.48
CA ALA A 41 -13.82 -2.85 -6.75
C ALA A 41 -14.55 -2.13 -5.59
N ALA A 42 -15.88 -2.13 -5.64
CA ALA A 42 -16.73 -1.44 -4.68
C ALA A 42 -17.57 -2.40 -3.82
N THR A 43 -17.57 -3.69 -4.16
CA THR A 43 -18.34 -4.73 -3.48
C THR A 43 -17.46 -5.88 -2.99
N LEU A 44 -17.94 -6.63 -1.99
CA LEU A 44 -17.22 -7.79 -1.46
C LEU A 44 -16.89 -8.83 -2.55
N PRO A 45 -17.82 -9.23 -3.45
CA PRO A 45 -17.48 -10.18 -4.52
C PRO A 45 -16.39 -9.67 -5.47
N GLU A 46 -16.41 -8.39 -5.83
CA GLU A 46 -15.39 -7.78 -6.68
C GLU A 46 -14.02 -7.77 -5.97
N ILE A 47 -13.99 -7.41 -4.69
CA ILE A 47 -12.76 -7.43 -3.89
C ILE A 47 -12.20 -8.86 -3.81
N ILE A 48 -13.04 -9.87 -3.58
CA ILE A 48 -12.61 -11.28 -3.52
C ILE A 48 -12.03 -11.71 -4.88
N ALA A 49 -12.67 -11.35 -5.99
CA ALA A 49 -12.19 -11.67 -7.33
C ALA A 49 -10.83 -11.02 -7.60
N GLU A 50 -10.67 -9.74 -7.25
CA GLU A 50 -9.41 -9.00 -7.34
C GLU A 50 -8.29 -9.67 -6.51
N MET A 51 -8.59 -10.02 -5.25
CA MET A 51 -7.62 -10.64 -4.35
C MET A 51 -7.20 -12.04 -4.84
N ARG A 52 -8.10 -12.83 -5.41
CA ARG A 52 -7.77 -14.14 -5.99
C ARG A 52 -6.78 -14.06 -7.16
N GLY A 53 -6.81 -12.96 -7.92
CA GLY A 53 -5.87 -12.71 -9.02
C GLY A 53 -4.53 -12.11 -8.57
N SER A 54 -4.44 -11.61 -7.34
CA SER A 54 -3.25 -10.97 -6.80
C SER A 54 -2.15 -11.97 -6.50
N ARG A 55 -0.92 -11.66 -6.93
CA ARG A 55 0.31 -12.42 -6.63
C ARG A 55 1.18 -11.76 -5.56
N SER A 56 0.80 -10.57 -5.14
CA SER A 56 1.51 -9.78 -4.14
C SER A 56 0.87 -9.93 -2.77
N SER A 57 1.69 -9.83 -1.71
CA SER A 57 1.21 -9.71 -0.33
C SER A 57 0.31 -8.49 -0.16
N GLU A 58 -0.68 -8.59 0.73
CA GLU A 58 -1.52 -7.46 1.13
C GLU A 58 -0.69 -6.28 1.68
N ARG A 59 0.43 -6.60 2.36
CA ARG A 59 1.33 -5.62 2.99
C ARG A 59 2.35 -4.98 2.05
N GLU A 60 2.36 -5.33 0.75
CA GLU A 60 3.31 -4.78 -0.23
C GLU A 60 3.31 -3.24 -0.28
N GLY A 61 2.18 -2.61 0.05
CA GLY A 61 2.05 -1.16 0.10
C GLY A 61 2.71 -0.49 1.31
N ARG A 62 3.24 -1.22 2.29
CA ARG A 62 3.93 -0.64 3.46
C ARG A 62 5.34 -0.25 3.07
N MET A 63 5.62 1.04 3.02
CA MET A 63 6.91 1.56 2.54
C MET A 63 8.08 1.07 3.40
N ILE A 64 7.84 0.95 4.72
CA ILE A 64 8.81 0.47 5.72
C ILE A 64 9.10 -1.02 5.65
N ASP A 65 8.23 -1.81 5.01
CA ASP A 65 8.41 -3.27 4.94
C ASP A 65 9.48 -3.62 3.87
N LYS A 66 10.00 -2.64 3.12
CA LYS A 66 11.02 -2.82 2.07
C LYS A 66 12.47 -2.73 2.57
N ASP A 67 12.69 -2.23 3.78
CA ASP A 67 14.03 -2.18 4.37
C ASP A 67 14.37 -3.56 4.95
N GLY A 68 15.10 -4.35 4.15
CA GLY A 68 15.44 -5.77 4.36
C GLY A 68 16.43 -6.07 5.50
N GLY A 69 16.30 -5.37 6.63
CA GLY A 69 17.00 -5.71 7.88
C GLY A 69 16.08 -5.86 9.08
N ALA A 70 14.79 -5.54 8.95
CA ALA A 70 13.81 -5.62 10.03
C ALA A 70 12.39 -5.88 9.52
N SER A 71 12.24 -6.35 8.28
CA SER A 71 10.92 -6.57 7.69
C SER A 71 10.16 -7.60 8.53
N MET A 72 8.86 -7.38 8.72
CA MET A 72 8.05 -8.28 9.53
C MET A 72 7.97 -9.69 8.93
N GLU A 73 8.17 -9.83 7.62
CA GLU A 73 8.25 -11.12 6.93
C GLU A 73 9.56 -11.86 7.23
N GLU A 74 10.72 -11.20 7.28
CA GLU A 74 11.96 -11.82 7.75
C GLU A 74 11.83 -12.28 9.20
N LYS A 75 11.27 -11.45 10.08
CA LYS A 75 11.04 -11.82 11.49
C LYS A 75 10.08 -13.00 11.64
N LYS A 76 9.08 -13.16 10.77
CA LYS A 76 8.23 -14.36 10.72
C LYS A 76 9.01 -15.58 10.26
N GLN A 77 9.86 -15.46 9.23
CA GLN A 77 10.73 -16.55 8.78
C GLN A 77 11.74 -16.98 9.85
N GLU A 78 12.21 -16.03 10.66
CA GLU A 78 13.10 -16.27 11.80
C GLU A 78 12.39 -16.83 13.05
N GLY A 79 11.07 -17.03 13.01
CA GLY A 79 10.31 -17.62 14.11
C GLY A 79 10.08 -16.67 15.29
N TYR A 80 10.13 -15.36 15.05
CA TYR A 80 9.80 -14.34 16.05
C TYR A 80 8.27 -14.26 16.32
N PHE A 81 7.47 -15.02 15.57
CA PHE A 81 6.00 -15.14 15.67
C PHE A 81 5.55 -16.59 15.51
#